data_AF-A0A8J4TGE9-F1
#
_entry.id   AF-A0A8J4TGE9-F1
#
_cell.length_a   1.000
_cell.length_b   1.000
_cell.length_c   1.000
_cell.angle_alpha   90.00
_cell.angle_beta   90.00
_cell.angle_gamma   90.00
#
_symmetry.space_group_name_H-M   'P 1'
#
loop_
_entity.id
_entity.type
_entity.pdbx_description
1 polymer ?
#
loop_
_entity_poly.entity_id
_entity_poly.type
_entity_poly.pdbx_seq_one_letter_code
_entity_poly.pdbx_strand_id
1 'polypeptide(L)'
;MEKILTKEEKYQDLKMGPEELRNSKRILTEQEKQLKELRLAKNILRDMAIATEEETEHLLTELIRSIESSQSVIKALIRAQEQAELERIKELMKQMEDEMTELKRNDAEMEQLSSTQNDIQFLQSVQALSLTSANVFKITVNPQFSFGEVVKSISALKKQIDDVWQCEIDQISAAVKKDKIVVPSEPKTRLDFLQ
;
A
#
# COMPACT_ATOMS: atom_id res chain seq x y z
N MET A 1 -72.16 -54.26 13.54
CA MET A 1 -71.56 -55.10 12.48
C MET A 1 -70.61 -54.21 11.70
N GLU A 2 -69.33 -54.46 11.88
CA GLU A 2 -68.22 -53.75 11.23
C GLU A 2 -68.19 -54.16 9.75
N LYS A 3 -68.38 -53.20 8.84
CA LYS A 3 -68.26 -53.46 7.40
C LYS A 3 -66.79 -53.73 7.09
N ILE A 4 -66.44 -55.00 6.89
CA ILE A 4 -65.15 -55.38 6.32
C ILE A 4 -65.18 -54.94 4.86
N LEU A 5 -64.56 -53.80 4.56
CA LEU A 5 -64.31 -53.38 3.17
C LEU A 5 -63.49 -54.46 2.47
N THR A 6 -63.95 -54.86 1.28
CA THR A 6 -63.27 -55.85 0.45
C THR A 6 -61.92 -55.31 -0.03
N LYS A 7 -60.94 -56.20 -0.28
CA LYS A 7 -59.63 -55.79 -0.81
C LYS A 7 -59.78 -54.93 -2.08
N GLU A 8 -60.71 -55.27 -2.97
CA GLU A 8 -61.04 -54.49 -4.18
C GLU A 8 -61.41 -53.02 -3.89
N GLU A 9 -62.21 -52.75 -2.86
CA GLU A 9 -62.63 -51.38 -2.52
C GLU A 9 -61.44 -50.56 -1.96
N LYS A 10 -60.54 -51.20 -1.19
CA LYS A 10 -59.26 -50.59 -0.78
C LYS A 10 -58.29 -50.35 -1.96
N TYR A 11 -58.37 -51.15 -3.03
CA TYR A 11 -57.53 -51.00 -4.22
C TYR A 11 -58.05 -49.94 -5.20
N GLN A 12 -59.35 -49.63 -5.20
CA GLN A 12 -59.90 -48.54 -6.01
C GLN A 12 -59.55 -47.16 -5.47
N ASP A 13 -59.50 -46.99 -4.15
CA ASP A 13 -59.02 -45.75 -3.51
C ASP A 13 -57.50 -45.51 -3.68
N LEU A 14 -56.75 -46.52 -4.16
CA LEU A 14 -55.31 -46.42 -4.44
C LEU A 14 -54.97 -46.12 -5.92
N LYS A 15 -55.97 -46.01 -6.80
CA LYS A 15 -55.74 -45.66 -8.21
C LYS A 15 -55.75 -44.14 -8.37
N MET A 16 -54.54 -43.59 -8.48
CA MET A 16 -54.32 -42.20 -8.86
C MET A 16 -55.09 -41.88 -10.15
N GLY A 17 -55.96 -40.88 -10.12
CA GLY A 17 -56.79 -40.47 -11.25
C GLY A 17 -55.94 -39.91 -12.42
N PRO A 18 -56.43 -39.93 -13.66
CA PRO A 18 -55.69 -39.39 -14.82
C PRO A 18 -55.28 -37.91 -14.66
N GLU A 19 -56.05 -37.14 -13.88
CA GLU A 19 -55.76 -35.74 -13.57
C GLU A 19 -54.63 -35.58 -12.54
N GLU A 20 -54.60 -36.42 -11.51
CA GLU A 20 -53.52 -36.46 -10.50
C GLU A 20 -52.19 -36.89 -11.12
N LEU A 21 -52.23 -37.88 -12.02
CA LEU A 21 -51.05 -38.36 -12.75
C LEU A 21 -50.52 -37.29 -13.72
N ARG A 22 -51.40 -36.52 -14.35
CA ARG A 22 -51.03 -35.36 -15.17
C ARG A 22 -50.42 -34.24 -14.33
N ASN A 23 -50.95 -33.96 -13.15
CA ASN A 23 -50.41 -32.96 -12.23
C ASN A 23 -49.03 -33.37 -11.68
N SER A 24 -48.87 -34.63 -11.27
CA SER A 24 -47.58 -35.18 -10.81
C SER A 24 -46.49 -35.06 -11.89
N LYS A 25 -46.81 -35.41 -13.15
CA LYS A 25 -45.88 -35.22 -14.28
C LYS A 25 -45.47 -33.76 -14.49
N ARG A 26 -46.41 -32.82 -14.37
CA ARG A 26 -46.12 -31.38 -14.50
C ARG A 26 -45.19 -30.88 -13.39
N ILE A 27 -45.44 -31.28 -12.14
CA ILE A 27 -44.59 -30.92 -11.00
C ILE A 27 -43.18 -31.48 -11.20
N LEU A 28 -43.05 -32.73 -11.62
CA LEU A 28 -41.74 -33.35 -11.89
C LEU A 28 -40.94 -32.57 -12.94
N THR A 29 -41.57 -32.22 -14.08
CA THR A 29 -40.91 -31.45 -15.13
C THR A 29 -40.46 -30.06 -14.65
N GLU A 30 -41.26 -29.39 -13.83
CA GLU A 30 -40.89 -28.10 -13.24
C GLU A 30 -39.70 -28.24 -12.27
N GLN A 31 -39.71 -29.26 -11.41
CA GLN A 31 -38.60 -29.54 -10.49
C GLN A 31 -37.30 -29.89 -11.23
N GLU A 32 -37.37 -30.67 -12.31
CA GLU A 32 -36.21 -30.97 -13.16
C GLU A 32 -35.65 -29.71 -13.83
N LYS A 33 -36.52 -28.78 -14.24
CA LYS A 33 -36.12 -27.49 -14.80
C LYS A 33 -35.41 -26.63 -13.75
N GLN A 34 -36.00 -26.48 -12.55
CA GLN A 34 -35.39 -25.73 -11.44
C GLN A 34 -34.03 -26.32 -11.04
N LEU A 35 -33.90 -27.65 -11.01
CA LEU A 35 -32.63 -28.31 -10.72
C LEU A 35 -31.55 -28.00 -11.77
N LYS A 36 -31.92 -27.91 -13.05
CA LYS A 36 -30.99 -27.50 -14.12
C LYS A 36 -30.56 -26.04 -13.97
N GLU A 37 -31.49 -25.14 -13.66
CA GLU A 37 -31.21 -23.72 -13.40
C GLU A 37 -30.26 -23.55 -12.20
N LEU A 38 -30.48 -24.28 -11.10
CA LEU A 38 -29.59 -24.27 -9.94
C LEU A 38 -28.19 -24.80 -10.25
N ARG A 39 -28.07 -25.86 -11.05
CA ARG A 39 -26.77 -26.37 -11.50
C ARG A 39 -26.01 -25.35 -12.35
N LEU A 40 -26.71 -24.65 -13.23
CA LEU A 40 -26.12 -23.57 -14.03
C LEU A 40 -25.67 -22.41 -13.14
N ALA A 41 -26.52 -21.93 -12.25
CA ALA A 41 -26.21 -20.85 -11.32
C ALA A 41 -24.98 -21.17 -10.44
N LYS A 42 -24.85 -22.42 -9.99
CA LYS A 42 -23.66 -22.88 -9.25
C LYS A 42 -22.38 -22.75 -10.07
N ASN A 43 -22.39 -23.13 -11.34
CA ASN A 43 -21.21 -23.04 -12.19
C ASN A 43 -20.85 -21.59 -12.46
N ILE A 44 -21.84 -20.74 -12.79
CA ILE A 44 -21.64 -19.31 -12.99
C ILE A 44 -21.05 -18.65 -11.74
N LEU A 45 -21.57 -18.97 -10.55
CA LEU A 45 -21.02 -18.47 -9.28
C LEU A 45 -19.54 -18.83 -9.13
N ARG A 46 -19.18 -20.08 -9.43
CA ARG A 46 -17.80 -20.54 -9.34
C ARG A 46 -16.90 -19.78 -10.31
N ASP A 47 -17.31 -19.65 -11.56
CA ASP A 47 -16.52 -18.97 -12.60
C ASP A 47 -16.35 -17.48 -12.28
N MET A 48 -17.41 -16.81 -11.80
CA MET A 48 -17.35 -15.42 -11.37
C MET A 48 -16.45 -15.22 -10.15
N ALA A 49 -16.48 -16.14 -9.18
CA ALA A 49 -15.62 -16.06 -8.00
C ALA A 49 -14.13 -16.16 -8.40
N ILE A 50 -13.78 -17.10 -9.28
CA ILE A 50 -12.41 -17.25 -9.79
C ILE A 50 -11.98 -15.98 -10.55
N ALA A 51 -12.81 -15.50 -11.48
CA ALA A 51 -12.48 -14.30 -12.26
C ALA A 51 -12.32 -13.05 -11.38
N THR A 52 -13.15 -12.90 -10.34
CA THR A 52 -13.05 -11.78 -9.40
C THR A 52 -11.79 -11.88 -8.54
N GLU A 53 -11.41 -13.09 -8.13
CA GLU A 53 -10.18 -13.35 -7.38
C GLU A 53 -8.94 -13.00 -8.21
N GLU A 54 -8.88 -13.46 -9.46
CA GLU A 54 -7.77 -13.17 -10.39
C GLU A 54 -7.62 -11.66 -10.66
N GLU A 55 -8.73 -10.96 -10.93
CA GLU A 55 -8.73 -9.51 -11.13
C GLU A 55 -8.28 -8.76 -9.86
N THR A 56 -8.73 -9.20 -8.70
CA THR A 56 -8.31 -8.61 -7.42
C THR A 56 -6.82 -8.82 -7.18
N GLU A 57 -6.29 -10.01 -7.43
CA GLU A 57 -4.86 -10.31 -7.32
C GLU A 57 -4.03 -9.43 -8.27
N HIS A 58 -4.50 -9.22 -9.49
CA HIS A 58 -3.86 -8.31 -10.45
C HIS A 58 -3.77 -6.89 -9.89
N LEU A 59 -4.89 -6.31 -9.45
CA LEU A 59 -4.94 -4.95 -8.90
C LEU A 59 -4.03 -4.78 -7.67
N LEU A 60 -4.02 -5.77 -6.77
CA LEU A 60 -3.14 -5.76 -5.59
C LEU A 60 -1.65 -5.82 -5.97
N THR A 61 -1.32 -6.62 -6.98
CA THR A 61 0.05 -6.72 -7.51
C THR A 61 0.51 -5.38 -8.09
N GLU A 62 -0.37 -4.66 -8.81
CA GLU A 62 -0.06 -3.33 -9.31
C GLU A 62 0.21 -2.33 -8.18
N LEU A 63 -0.62 -2.35 -7.13
CA LEU A 63 -0.44 -1.50 -5.96
C LEU A 63 0.90 -1.75 -5.26
N ILE A 64 1.27 -3.03 -5.05
CA ILE A 64 2.57 -3.40 -4.46
C ILE A 64 3.72 -2.86 -5.32
N ARG A 65 3.63 -3.02 -6.64
CA ARG A 65 4.66 -2.52 -7.57
C ARG A 65 4.83 -1.00 -7.49
N SER A 66 3.73 -0.25 -7.36
CA SER A 66 3.76 1.20 -7.17
C SER A 66 4.46 1.60 -5.85
N ILE A 67 4.26 0.84 -4.77
CA ILE A 67 4.93 1.05 -3.49
C ILE A 67 6.44 0.76 -3.60
N GLU A 68 6.83 -0.34 -4.25
CA GLU A 68 8.24 -0.70 -4.48
C GLU A 68 8.97 0.32 -5.35
N SER A 69 8.30 0.83 -6.39
CA SER A 69 8.81 1.92 -7.22
C SER A 69 9.06 3.19 -6.39
N SER A 70 8.07 3.57 -5.57
CA SER A 70 8.18 4.72 -4.67
C SER A 70 9.31 4.57 -3.65
N GLN A 71 9.52 3.36 -3.12
CA GLN A 71 10.64 3.06 -2.22
C GLN A 71 12.00 3.34 -2.89
N SER A 72 12.13 2.97 -4.17
CA SER A 72 13.36 3.22 -4.94
C SER A 72 13.61 4.72 -5.14
N VAL A 73 12.55 5.49 -5.44
CA VAL A 73 12.63 6.95 -5.56
C VAL A 73 13.07 7.59 -4.24
N ILE A 74 12.47 7.22 -3.12
CA ILE A 74 12.82 7.76 -1.79
C ILE A 74 14.29 7.49 -1.45
N LYS A 75 14.78 6.26 -1.70
CA LYS A 75 16.20 5.92 -1.49
C LYS A 75 17.12 6.78 -2.36
N ALA A 76 16.76 6.99 -3.63
CA ALA A 76 17.53 7.82 -4.54
C ALA A 76 17.62 9.27 -4.06
N LEU A 77 16.52 9.85 -3.57
CA LEU A 77 16.49 11.21 -3.02
C LEU A 77 17.42 11.37 -1.81
N ILE A 78 17.40 10.41 -0.88
CA ILE A 78 18.29 10.42 0.30
C ILE A 78 19.76 10.37 -0.13
N ARG A 79 20.10 9.46 -1.06
CA ARG A 79 21.47 9.33 -1.57
C ARG A 79 21.94 10.54 -2.35
N ALA A 80 21.06 11.16 -3.13
CA ALA A 80 21.38 12.39 -3.84
C ALA A 80 21.71 13.54 -2.88
N GLN A 81 20.91 13.70 -1.80
CA GLN A 81 21.15 14.72 -0.79
C GLN A 81 22.44 14.45 0.00
N GLU A 82 22.68 13.20 0.40
CA GLU A 82 23.93 12.78 1.05
C GLU A 82 25.14 13.13 0.19
N GLN A 83 25.13 12.74 -1.08
CA GLN A 83 26.23 13.01 -1.99
C GLN A 83 26.47 14.51 -2.19
N ALA A 84 25.41 15.31 -2.35
CA ALA A 84 25.51 16.75 -2.52
C ALA A 84 26.15 17.43 -1.30
N GLU A 85 25.73 17.06 -0.09
CA GLU A 85 26.32 17.61 1.14
C GLU A 85 27.76 17.11 1.35
N LEU A 86 28.08 15.86 0.99
CA LEU A 86 29.46 15.35 1.07
C LEU A 86 30.40 16.11 0.15
N GLU A 87 30.01 16.39 -1.09
CA GLU A 87 30.83 17.22 -2.00
C GLU A 87 30.99 18.64 -1.47
N ARG A 88 29.93 19.23 -0.90
CA ARG A 88 30.00 20.55 -0.26
C ARG A 88 30.97 20.54 0.94
N ILE A 89 30.91 19.50 1.77
CA ILE A 89 31.81 19.34 2.93
C ILE A 89 33.26 19.19 2.46
N LYS A 90 33.53 18.39 1.42
CA LYS A 90 34.90 18.21 0.89
C LYS A 90 35.50 19.52 0.40
N GLU A 91 34.73 20.31 -0.35
CA GLU A 91 35.20 21.61 -0.84
C GLU A 91 35.50 22.57 0.33
N LEU A 92 34.63 22.61 1.34
CA LEU A 92 34.85 23.43 2.54
C LEU A 92 36.07 22.95 3.36
N MET A 93 36.29 21.65 3.46
CA MET A 93 37.47 21.09 4.12
C MET A 93 38.74 21.51 3.41
N LYS A 94 38.79 21.41 2.09
CA LYS A 94 39.94 21.83 1.29
C LYS A 94 40.24 23.33 1.48
N GLN A 95 39.22 24.18 1.42
CA GLN A 95 39.39 25.62 1.66
C GLN A 95 39.97 25.91 3.05
N MET A 96 39.51 25.19 4.07
CA MET A 96 40.04 25.32 5.43
C MET A 96 41.49 24.81 5.54
N GLU A 97 41.85 23.71 4.87
CA GLU A 97 43.22 23.19 4.83
C GLU A 97 44.19 24.17 4.15
N ASP A 98 43.78 24.78 3.04
CA ASP A 98 44.54 25.80 2.33
C ASP A 98 44.75 27.05 3.21
N GLU A 99 43.70 27.53 3.87
CA GLU A 99 43.79 28.68 4.78
C GLU A 99 44.68 28.38 5.99
N MET A 100 44.57 27.19 6.60
CA MET A 100 45.44 26.78 7.69
C MET A 100 46.92 26.74 7.26
N THR A 101 47.18 26.31 6.03
CA THR A 101 48.54 26.26 5.48
C THR A 101 49.10 27.67 5.27
N GLU A 102 48.30 28.57 4.72
CA GLU A 102 48.68 29.97 4.51
C GLU A 102 48.87 30.73 5.84
N LEU A 103 48.00 30.50 6.83
CA LEU A 103 48.15 31.07 8.17
C LEU A 103 49.44 30.59 8.85
N LYS A 104 49.78 29.30 8.74
CA LYS A 104 51.06 28.77 9.26
C LYS A 104 52.27 29.38 8.56
N ARG A 105 52.18 29.62 7.25
CA ARG A 105 53.25 30.30 6.48
C ARG A 105 53.43 31.73 6.97
N ASN A 106 52.34 32.49 7.09
CA ASN A 106 52.36 33.87 7.54
C ASN A 106 52.85 34.00 9.00
N ASP A 107 52.49 33.06 9.87
CA ASP A 107 52.97 32.99 11.26
C ASP A 107 54.50 32.78 11.31
N ALA A 108 55.02 31.81 10.55
CA ALA A 108 56.46 31.57 10.47
C ALA A 108 57.25 32.75 9.87
N GLU A 109 56.70 33.45 8.87
CA GLU A 109 57.30 34.68 8.32
C GLU A 109 57.30 35.82 9.35
N MET A 110 56.25 35.93 10.15
CA MET A 110 56.16 36.92 11.21
C MET A 110 57.18 36.65 12.33
N GLU A 111 57.38 35.39 12.72
CA GLU A 111 58.43 34.97 13.65
C GLU A 111 59.82 35.37 13.13
N GLN A 112 60.13 35.08 11.86
CA GLN A 112 61.41 35.47 11.25
C GLN A 112 61.61 37.00 11.24
N LEU A 113 60.59 37.76 10.82
CA LEU A 113 60.67 39.22 10.78
C LEU A 113 60.88 39.83 12.17
N SER A 114 60.28 39.25 13.21
CA SER A 114 60.45 39.71 14.60
C SER A 114 61.90 39.60 15.10
N SER A 115 62.67 38.66 14.54
CA SER A 115 64.09 38.47 14.85
C SER A 115 65.03 39.38 14.06
N THR A 116 64.51 40.18 13.12
CA THR A 116 65.31 41.01 12.22
C THR A 116 65.63 42.36 12.87
N GLN A 117 66.88 42.81 12.77
CA GLN A 117 67.37 44.04 13.43
C GLN A 117 67.13 45.33 12.62
N ASN A 118 66.32 45.27 11.55
CA ASN A 118 66.03 46.39 10.64
C ASN A 118 64.55 46.81 10.72
N ASP A 119 64.31 47.89 11.44
CA ASP A 119 62.96 48.39 11.76
C ASP A 119 62.16 48.84 10.53
N ILE A 120 62.82 49.33 9.47
CA ILE A 120 62.13 49.78 8.24
C ILE A 120 61.58 48.57 7.47
N GLN A 121 62.41 47.53 7.34
CA GLN A 121 62.01 46.28 6.67
C GLN A 121 60.93 45.54 7.45
N PHE A 122 61.00 45.57 8.78
CA PHE A 122 59.95 45.03 9.64
C PHE A 122 58.60 45.72 9.41
N LEU A 123 58.57 47.06 9.45
CA LEU A 123 57.34 47.84 9.27
C LEU A 123 56.69 47.61 7.89
N GLN A 124 57.48 47.54 6.82
CA GLN A 124 56.97 47.28 5.47
C GLN A 124 56.37 45.87 5.32
N SER A 125 57.05 44.85 5.84
CA SER A 125 56.61 43.45 5.73
C SER A 125 55.38 43.14 6.58
N VAL A 126 55.31 43.67 7.80
CA VAL A 126 54.14 43.48 8.69
C VAL A 126 52.89 44.15 8.09
N GLN A 127 53.04 45.33 7.49
CA GLN A 127 51.93 46.02 6.85
C GLN A 127 51.36 45.24 5.64
N ALA A 128 52.23 44.54 4.89
CA ALA A 128 51.81 43.67 3.79
C ALA A 128 51.06 42.41 4.27
N LEU A 129 51.55 41.75 5.33
CA LEU A 129 50.92 40.56 5.92
C LEU A 129 49.58 40.88 6.62
N SER A 130 49.46 42.07 7.22
CA SER A 130 48.21 42.47 7.88
C SER A 130 47.05 42.65 6.90
N LEU A 131 47.35 43.01 5.63
CA LEU A 131 46.34 43.15 4.57
C LEU A 131 45.83 41.78 4.06
N THR A 132 46.60 40.71 4.19
CA THR A 132 46.22 39.36 3.75
C THR A 132 45.43 38.59 4.82
N SER A 133 45.61 38.90 6.09
CA SER A 133 45.00 38.21 7.25
C SER A 133 43.54 38.61 7.55
N ALA A 134 42.93 39.54 6.81
CA ALA A 134 41.69 40.20 7.24
C ALA A 134 40.43 39.30 7.26
N ASN A 135 40.44 38.14 6.59
CA ASN A 135 39.25 37.29 6.45
C ASN A 135 39.51 35.87 6.93
N VAL A 136 39.30 35.62 8.22
CA VAL A 136 39.26 34.25 8.76
C VAL A 136 37.96 33.57 8.33
N PHE A 137 38.05 32.48 7.59
CA PHE A 137 36.89 31.68 7.20
C PHE A 137 36.24 31.03 8.42
N LYS A 138 34.93 31.18 8.56
CA LYS A 138 34.16 30.60 9.68
C LYS A 138 33.09 29.67 9.14
N ILE A 139 33.19 28.40 9.51
CA ILE A 139 32.20 27.37 9.19
C ILE A 139 31.36 27.07 10.43
N THR A 140 30.04 26.96 10.27
CA THR A 140 29.13 26.45 11.31
C THR A 140 28.51 25.15 10.82
N VAL A 141 28.61 24.09 11.61
CA VAL A 141 27.93 22.82 11.36
C VAL A 141 26.53 22.91 11.95
N ASN A 142 25.50 22.54 11.18
CA ASN A 142 24.13 22.46 11.69
C ASN A 142 23.97 21.20 12.57
N PRO A 143 23.82 21.33 13.91
CA PRO A 143 23.70 20.18 14.80
C PRO A 143 22.33 19.49 14.69
N GLN A 144 21.35 20.12 14.04
CA GLN A 144 19.98 19.59 13.89
C GLN A 144 19.80 18.80 12.58
N PHE A 145 20.83 18.70 11.74
CA PHE A 145 20.71 17.98 10.48
C PHE A 145 20.31 16.51 10.73
N SER A 146 19.21 16.09 10.12
CA SER A 146 18.67 14.74 10.26
C SER A 146 17.71 14.42 9.11
N PHE A 147 17.66 13.15 8.71
CA PHE A 147 16.59 12.63 7.84
C PHE A 147 15.33 12.22 8.64
N GLY A 148 15.22 12.64 9.90
CA GLY A 148 14.10 12.29 10.78
C GLY A 148 12.72 12.67 10.21
N GLU A 149 12.61 13.80 9.49
CA GLU A 149 11.35 14.21 8.84
C GLU A 149 10.92 13.24 7.72
N VAL A 150 11.87 12.60 7.03
CA VAL A 150 11.57 11.54 6.05
C VAL A 150 10.94 10.36 6.77
N VAL A 151 11.54 9.89 7.86
CA VAL A 151 11.01 8.77 8.65
C VAL A 151 9.63 9.08 9.21
N LYS A 152 9.43 10.30 9.75
CA LYS A 152 8.12 10.76 10.24
C LYS A 152 7.07 10.74 9.13
N SER A 153 7.41 11.25 7.95
CA SER A 153 6.51 11.30 6.80
C SER A 153 6.10 9.90 6.34
N ILE A 154 7.06 8.95 6.25
CA ILE A 154 6.78 7.56 5.89
C ILE A 154 5.95 6.85 6.97
N SER A 155 6.22 7.12 8.25
CA SER A 155 5.43 6.58 9.35
C SER A 155 3.98 7.08 9.32
N ALA A 156 3.77 8.36 9.02
CA ALA A 156 2.44 8.94 8.87
C ALA A 156 1.70 8.34 7.67
N LEU A 157 2.38 8.19 6.52
CA LEU A 157 1.83 7.54 5.33
C LEU A 157 1.42 6.09 5.62
N LYS A 158 2.28 5.31 6.29
CA LYS A 158 1.97 3.93 6.68
C LYS A 158 0.66 3.88 7.48
N LYS A 159 0.53 4.75 8.48
CA LYS A 159 -0.68 4.81 9.31
C LYS A 159 -1.93 5.11 8.46
N GLN A 160 -1.85 6.08 7.56
CA GLN A 160 -2.96 6.41 6.66
C GLN A 160 -3.35 5.24 5.77
N ILE A 161 -2.37 4.51 5.22
CA ILE A 161 -2.62 3.31 4.41
C ILE A 161 -3.30 2.23 5.25
N ASP A 162 -2.83 1.98 6.48
CA ASP A 162 -3.43 1.00 7.38
C ASP A 162 -4.90 1.35 7.68
N ASP A 163 -5.19 2.63 7.95
CA ASP A 163 -6.53 3.12 8.25
C ASP A 163 -7.48 2.95 7.04
N VAL A 164 -7.01 3.32 5.83
CA VAL A 164 -7.77 3.15 4.59
C VAL A 164 -8.01 1.66 4.32
N TRP A 165 -6.97 0.83 4.47
CA TRP A 165 -7.04 -0.60 4.22
C TRP A 165 -8.10 -1.28 5.09
N GLN A 166 -8.14 -0.94 6.38
CA GLN A 166 -9.13 -1.50 7.29
C GLN A 166 -10.57 -1.11 6.89
N CYS A 167 -10.79 0.15 6.49
CA CYS A 167 -12.08 0.63 6.01
C CYS A 167 -12.54 -0.11 4.75
N GLU A 168 -11.64 -0.30 3.78
CA GLU A 168 -11.97 -0.99 2.52
C GLU A 168 -12.25 -2.48 2.75
N ILE A 169 -11.52 -3.15 3.64
CA ILE A 169 -11.79 -4.55 4.01
C ILE A 169 -13.21 -4.71 4.60
N ASP A 170 -13.65 -3.77 5.43
CA ASP A 170 -15.00 -3.79 5.99
C ASP A 170 -16.07 -3.61 4.90
N GLN A 171 -15.83 -2.70 3.94
CA GLN A 171 -16.72 -2.49 2.79
C GLN A 171 -16.78 -3.71 1.86
N ILE A 172 -15.63 -4.32 1.54
CA ILE A 172 -15.54 -5.55 0.74
C ILE A 172 -16.29 -6.69 1.45
N SER A 173 -16.08 -6.85 2.77
CA SER A 173 -16.79 -7.86 3.56
C SER A 173 -18.32 -7.69 3.50
N ALA A 174 -18.79 -6.43 3.54
CA ALA A 174 -20.20 -6.12 3.42
C ALA A 174 -20.75 -6.42 2.01
N ALA A 175 -19.99 -6.08 0.97
CA ALA A 175 -20.36 -6.34 -0.43
C ALA A 175 -20.49 -7.84 -0.71
N VAL A 176 -19.50 -8.64 -0.30
CA VAL A 176 -19.51 -10.11 -0.48
C VAL A 176 -20.71 -10.77 0.20
N LYS A 177 -21.18 -10.25 1.34
CA LYS A 177 -22.34 -10.80 2.07
C LYS A 177 -23.69 -10.42 1.49
N LYS A 178 -23.76 -9.36 0.66
CA LYS A 178 -25.02 -8.81 0.17
C LYS A 178 -25.61 -9.62 -0.99
N ASP A 179 -24.76 -10.22 -1.82
CA ASP A 179 -25.20 -10.85 -3.07
C ASP A 179 -25.65 -12.29 -2.86
N LYS A 180 -26.97 -12.51 -2.89
CA LYS A 180 -27.59 -13.85 -2.85
C LYS A 180 -27.98 -14.28 -4.27
N ILE A 181 -27.35 -15.34 -4.78
CA ILE A 181 -27.64 -15.91 -6.10
C ILE A 181 -28.92 -16.74 -6.12
N VAL A 182 -29.33 -17.29 -4.97
CA VAL A 182 -30.57 -18.07 -4.84
C VAL A 182 -31.49 -17.36 -3.85
N VAL A 183 -32.67 -17.00 -4.31
CA VAL A 183 -33.76 -16.48 -3.49
C VAL A 183 -34.91 -17.49 -3.54
N PRO A 184 -35.47 -17.93 -2.40
CA PRO A 184 -36.66 -18.76 -2.40
C PRO A 184 -37.79 -18.08 -3.16
N SER A 185 -38.43 -18.80 -4.08
CA SER A 185 -39.62 -18.30 -4.78
C SER A 185 -40.72 -18.03 -3.75
N GLU A 186 -41.45 -16.92 -3.89
CA GLU A 186 -42.70 -16.73 -3.15
C GLU A 186 -43.70 -17.84 -3.53
N PRO A 187 -44.48 -18.37 -2.56
CA PRO A 187 -45.47 -19.40 -2.84
C PRO A 187 -46.51 -18.87 -3.83
N LYS A 188 -46.60 -19.52 -4.99
CA LYS A 188 -47.46 -19.07 -6.11
C LYS A 188 -48.90 -19.55 -5.96
N THR A 189 -49.14 -20.53 -5.09
CA THR A 189 -50.48 -21.03 -4.79
C THR A 189 -50.74 -21.06 -3.28
N ARG A 190 -52.03 -21.02 -2.90
CA ARG A 190 -52.47 -21.13 -1.50
C ARG A 190 -52.00 -22.43 -0.83
N LEU A 191 -51.78 -23.48 -1.62
CA LEU A 191 -51.31 -24.77 -1.13
C LEU A 191 -49.79 -24.75 -0.83
N ASP A 192 -49.02 -24.01 -1.63
CA ASP A 192 -47.58 -23.77 -1.40
C ASP A 192 -47.31 -22.93 -0.14
N PHE A 193 -48.28 -22.12 0.30
CA PHE A 193 -48.16 -21.27 1.50
C PHE A 193 -48.51 -22.00 2.82
N LEU A 194 -49.23 -23.13 2.75
CA LEU A 194 -49.76 -23.86 3.92
C LEU A 194 -48.90 -25.07 4.33
N GLN A 195 -47.75 -25.29 3.66
CA GLN A 195 -46.70 -26.25 4.04
C GLN A 195 -45.59 -25.55 4.83
#